data_AF-A0A1H9AJL4-F1
#
_entry.id   AF-A0A1H9AJL4-F1
#
_cell.length_a   1.000
_cell.length_b   1.000
_cell.length_c   1.000
_cell.angle_alpha   90.00
_cell.angle_beta   90.00
_cell.angle_gamma   90.00
#
_symmetry.space_group_name_H-M   'P 1'
#
loop_
_entity.id
_entity.type
_entity.pdbx_description
1 polymer ?
#
loop_
_entity_poly.entity_id
_entity_poly.type
_entity_poly.pdbx_seq_one_letter_code
_entity_poly.pdbx_strand_id
1 'polypeptide(L)'
;MADIIYTYKDSVYANITNKCNCRCTFCIRFVKDGVGDADTLWHQVNPSKEEVIDAIKSFDFTGYKELVFCGYGEPTCQLDILLDAAAYAKKEKGLKIRLNTNGQGSAENGRDIVPELSKVIDSVSVSLNAPSKKRIRGCHKAYSHQRF
;
A
#
# COMPACT_ATOMS: atom_id res chain seq x y z
N MET A 1 17.00 7.17 -1.37
CA MET A 1 16.29 5.90 -1.68
C MET A 1 14.95 6.01 -0.99
N ALA A 2 13.84 5.54 -1.58
CA ALA A 2 12.56 5.64 -0.91
C ALA A 2 12.54 4.78 0.36
N ASP A 3 12.10 5.35 1.47
CA ASP A 3 11.90 4.58 2.69
C ASP A 3 10.70 3.64 2.52
N ILE A 4 10.84 2.42 3.04
CA ILE A 4 9.73 1.46 3.08
C ILE A 4 8.73 1.88 4.17
N ILE A 5 9.24 2.37 5.31
CA ILE A 5 8.43 2.85 6.43
C ILE A 5 8.62 4.35 6.56
N TYR A 6 7.51 5.09 6.61
CA TYR A 6 7.51 6.55 6.73
C TYR A 6 6.37 7.00 7.64
N THR A 7 6.43 8.23 8.14
CA THR A 7 5.39 8.79 9.01
C THR A 7 4.64 9.92 8.31
N TYR A 8 3.33 9.98 8.56
CA TYR A 8 2.52 11.10 8.11
C TYR A 8 1.41 11.38 9.11
N LYS A 9 1.47 12.58 9.71
CA LYS A 9 0.65 12.95 10.87
C LYS A 9 0.88 11.94 12.02
N ASP A 10 -0.17 11.39 12.58
CA ASP A 10 -0.10 10.51 13.76
C ASP A 10 -0.04 9.01 13.40
N SER A 11 0.38 8.67 12.18
CA SER A 11 0.36 7.29 11.68
C SER A 11 1.64 6.92 10.95
N VAL A 12 1.98 5.63 11.04
CA VAL A 12 3.11 5.02 10.34
C VAL A 12 2.59 4.29 9.11
N TYR A 13 3.29 4.43 8.00
CA TYR A 13 2.90 3.91 6.70
C TYR A 13 3.95 2.98 6.13
N ALA A 14 3.51 1.94 5.41
CA ALA A 14 4.35 1.00 4.69
C ALA A 14 4.14 1.13 3.18
N ASN A 15 5.13 1.72 2.49
CA ASN A 15 5.22 1.85 1.04
C ASN A 15 5.94 0.63 0.45
N ILE A 16 5.21 -0.47 0.22
CA ILE A 16 5.83 -1.76 -0.14
C ILE A 16 6.01 -2.00 -1.65
N THR A 17 5.49 -1.11 -2.51
CA THR A 17 5.62 -1.28 -3.96
C THR A 17 5.29 -0.01 -4.74
N ASN A 18 5.89 0.13 -5.93
CA ASN A 18 5.50 1.07 -6.98
C ASN A 18 4.39 0.53 -7.89
N LYS A 19 4.14 -0.79 -7.90
CA LYS A 19 3.15 -1.41 -8.79
C LYS A 19 1.76 -0.92 -8.43
N CYS A 20 0.99 -0.50 -9.43
CA CYS A 20 -0.41 -0.16 -9.25
C CYS A 20 -1.18 -0.51 -10.51
N ASN A 21 -2.27 -1.24 -10.36
CA ASN A 21 -3.17 -1.60 -11.44
C ASN A 21 -4.12 -0.46 -11.87
N CYS A 22 -4.00 0.69 -11.21
CA CYS A 22 -4.68 1.94 -11.56
C CYS A 22 -3.69 3.01 -12.04
N ARG A 23 -4.13 3.85 -12.97
CA ARG A 23 -3.45 5.08 -13.40
C ARG A 23 -4.39 6.27 -13.21
N CYS A 24 -4.69 6.59 -11.95
CA CYS A 24 -5.60 7.70 -11.69
C CYS A 24 -4.97 9.05 -12.05
N THR A 25 -5.72 9.96 -12.69
CA THR A 25 -5.26 11.28 -13.16
C THR A 25 -5.00 12.25 -12.00
N PHE A 26 -5.60 12.00 -10.85
CA PHE A 26 -5.42 12.76 -9.60
C PHE A 26 -4.41 12.11 -8.65
N CYS A 27 -3.65 11.11 -9.10
CA CYS A 27 -2.74 10.38 -8.23
C CYS A 27 -1.57 11.28 -7.78
N ILE A 28 -1.34 11.34 -6.47
CA ILE A 28 -0.32 12.20 -5.85
C ILE A 28 1.11 11.88 -6.31
N ARG A 29 1.36 10.65 -6.75
CA ARG A 29 2.67 10.22 -7.30
C ARG A 29 3.10 10.95 -8.56
N PHE A 30 2.18 11.68 -9.22
CA PHE A 30 2.46 12.54 -10.37
C PHE A 30 2.60 14.02 -9.98
N VAL A 31 2.43 14.35 -8.71
CA VAL A 31 2.38 15.74 -8.19
C VAL A 31 3.54 16.03 -7.26
N LYS A 32 3.99 15.04 -6.48
CA LYS A 32 5.08 15.18 -5.50
C LYS A 32 5.97 13.94 -5.53
N ASP A 33 7.21 14.07 -5.08
CA ASP A 33 8.13 12.94 -4.96
C ASP A 33 7.91 12.12 -3.69
N GLY A 34 7.50 12.77 -2.59
CA GLY A 34 7.25 12.14 -1.29
C GLY A 34 6.03 12.69 -0.54
N VAL A 35 5.69 12.04 0.58
CA VAL A 35 4.58 12.38 1.46
C VAL A 35 5.02 12.20 2.91
N GLY A 36 4.67 13.15 3.79
CA GLY A 36 5.06 13.10 5.20
C GLY A 36 6.53 13.46 5.38
N ASP A 37 7.25 12.64 6.13
CA ASP A 37 8.69 12.76 6.35
C ASP A 37 9.55 12.14 5.22
N ALA A 38 8.94 11.38 4.30
CA ALA A 38 9.66 10.77 3.19
C ALA A 38 10.05 11.81 2.12
N ASP A 39 11.35 11.88 1.81
CA ASP A 39 11.88 12.66 0.68
C ASP A 39 11.32 12.17 -0.66
N THR A 40 11.21 10.84 -0.80
CA THR A 40 10.58 10.20 -1.96
C THR A 40 9.92 8.88 -1.61
N LEU A 41 8.81 8.56 -2.28
CA LEU A 41 8.14 7.25 -2.22
C LEU A 41 8.38 6.39 -3.47
N TRP A 42 9.20 6.86 -4.42
CA TRP A 42 9.56 6.08 -5.60
C TRP A 42 10.74 5.14 -5.32
N HIS A 43 10.44 3.84 -5.26
CA HIS A 43 11.47 2.81 -5.18
C HIS A 43 12.27 2.73 -6.48
N GLN A 44 13.60 2.69 -6.39
CA GLN A 44 14.45 2.42 -7.56
C GLN A 44 14.27 0.95 -8.02
N VAL A 45 14.16 0.05 -7.05
CA VAL A 45 13.78 -1.35 -7.21
C VAL A 45 12.73 -1.65 -6.16
N ASN A 46 11.63 -2.31 -6.54
CA ASN A 46 10.61 -2.68 -5.56
C ASN A 46 11.24 -3.50 -4.43
N PRO A 47 10.91 -3.22 -3.16
CA PRO A 47 11.47 -3.95 -2.04
C PRO A 47 11.02 -5.42 -2.08
N SER A 48 11.93 -6.29 -1.69
CA SER A 48 11.68 -7.70 -1.40
C SER A 48 10.85 -7.86 -0.12
N LYS A 49 10.36 -9.08 0.12
CA LYS A 49 9.65 -9.40 1.34
C LYS A 49 10.53 -9.17 2.57
N GLU A 50 11.77 -9.63 2.49
CA GLU A 50 12.75 -9.58 3.57
C GLU A 50 13.05 -8.13 3.94
N GLU A 51 13.29 -7.25 2.95
CA GLU A 51 13.50 -5.82 3.17
C GLU A 51 12.28 -5.15 3.83
N VAL A 52 11.06 -5.50 3.43
CA VAL A 52 9.85 -4.94 4.05
C VAL A 52 9.74 -5.36 5.52
N ILE A 53 9.93 -6.66 5.81
CA ILE A 53 9.88 -7.18 7.16
C ILE A 53 10.99 -6.58 8.03
N ASP A 54 12.21 -6.44 7.48
CA ASP A 54 13.35 -5.88 8.21
C ASP A 54 13.19 -4.38 8.47
N ALA A 55 12.54 -3.64 7.57
CA ALA A 55 12.14 -2.26 7.82
C ALA A 55 11.14 -2.15 8.98
N ILE A 56 10.13 -3.04 9.04
CA ILE A 56 9.17 -3.10 10.16
C ILE A 56 9.86 -3.52 11.46
N LYS A 57 10.79 -4.48 11.41
CA LYS A 57 11.59 -4.87 12.59
C LYS A 57 12.34 -3.69 13.19
N SER A 58 13.02 -2.93 12.33
CA SER A 58 13.96 -1.89 12.71
C SER A 58 13.27 -0.59 13.14
N PHE A 59 12.05 -0.33 12.67
CA PHE A 59 11.31 0.88 13.01
C PHE A 59 10.85 0.86 14.48
N ASP A 60 11.02 2.00 15.15
CA ASP A 60 10.50 2.24 16.49
C ASP A 60 9.05 2.70 16.44
N PHE A 61 8.14 1.82 16.85
CA PHE A 61 6.71 2.11 16.89
C PHE A 61 6.25 2.74 18.22
N THR A 62 7.17 3.13 19.11
CA THR A 62 6.83 3.75 20.38
C THR A 62 5.94 4.99 20.15
N GLY A 63 4.75 4.99 20.75
CA GLY A 63 3.75 6.06 20.59
C GLY A 63 2.76 5.86 19.44
N TYR A 64 3.00 4.90 18.54
CA TYR A 64 2.10 4.57 17.44
C TYR A 64 1.22 3.35 17.76
N LYS A 65 -0.01 3.35 17.23
CA LYS A 65 -0.99 2.28 17.43
C LYS A 65 -1.37 1.54 16.16
N GLU A 66 -1.00 2.06 15.00
CA GLU A 66 -1.34 1.49 13.71
C GLU A 66 -0.18 1.52 12.72
N LEU A 67 -0.15 0.51 11.85
CA LEU A 67 0.62 0.49 10.62
C LEU A 67 -0.35 0.49 9.43
N VAL A 68 -0.12 1.39 8.48
CA VAL A 68 -0.98 1.60 7.32
C VAL A 68 -0.25 1.15 6.06
N PHE A 69 -0.72 0.11 5.39
CA PHE A 69 -0.21 -0.25 4.06
C PHE A 69 -0.76 0.73 3.03
N CYS A 70 0.09 1.64 2.57
CA CYS A 70 -0.21 2.70 1.61
C CYS A 70 1.10 3.28 1.07
N GLY A 71 1.09 3.75 -0.17
CA GLY A 71 2.26 4.35 -0.80
C GLY A 71 1.94 4.82 -2.22
N TYR A 72 2.95 4.81 -3.10
CA TYR A 72 2.76 5.20 -4.52
C TYR A 72 2.24 4.06 -5.40
N GLY A 73 2.35 2.82 -4.94
CA GLY A 73 1.70 1.65 -5.51
C GLY A 73 0.39 1.26 -4.82
N GLU A 74 -0.18 0.16 -5.29
CA GLU A 74 -1.30 -0.55 -4.68
C GLU A 74 -0.75 -1.76 -3.91
N PRO A 75 -0.91 -1.82 -2.57
CA PRO A 75 -0.35 -2.91 -1.76
C PRO A 75 -0.78 -4.31 -2.22
N THR A 76 -2.01 -4.46 -2.73
CA THR A 76 -2.51 -5.77 -3.19
C THR A 76 -1.84 -6.28 -4.48
N CYS A 77 -1.05 -5.46 -5.19
CA CYS A 77 -0.18 -5.92 -6.28
C CYS A 77 1.04 -6.72 -5.78
N GLN A 78 1.27 -6.74 -4.46
CA GLN A 78 2.28 -7.56 -3.78
C GLN A 78 1.62 -8.26 -2.59
N LEU A 79 0.55 -9.02 -2.86
CA LEU A 79 -0.31 -9.62 -1.82
C LEU A 79 0.47 -10.46 -0.81
N ASP A 80 1.38 -11.32 -1.26
CA ASP A 80 2.14 -12.19 -0.35
C ASP A 80 3.03 -11.37 0.62
N ILE A 81 3.68 -10.32 0.12
CA ILE A 81 4.47 -9.39 0.95
C ILE A 81 3.56 -8.66 1.94
N LEU A 82 2.41 -8.16 1.48
CA LEU A 82 1.41 -7.51 2.33
C LEU A 82 0.96 -8.41 3.47
N LEU A 83 0.59 -9.66 3.18
CA LEU A 83 0.09 -10.61 4.17
C LEU A 83 1.18 -10.98 5.20
N ASP A 84 2.38 -11.32 4.73
CA ASP A 84 3.50 -11.70 5.61
C ASP A 84 3.93 -10.52 6.51
N ALA A 85 4.04 -9.32 5.94
CA ALA A 85 4.40 -8.12 6.68
C ALA A 85 3.32 -7.70 7.70
N ALA A 86 2.04 -7.79 7.32
CA ALA A 86 0.91 -7.50 8.21
C ALA A 86 0.84 -8.49 9.38
N ALA A 87 1.01 -9.79 9.10
CA ALA A 87 1.07 -10.82 10.14
C ALA A 87 2.21 -10.56 11.13
N TYR A 88 3.40 -10.22 10.61
CA TYR A 88 4.57 -9.90 11.42
C TYR A 88 4.31 -8.67 12.31
N ALA A 89 3.88 -7.55 11.73
CA ALA A 89 3.62 -6.32 12.47
C ALA A 89 2.56 -6.51 13.57
N LYS A 90 1.50 -7.25 13.27
CA LYS A 90 0.43 -7.54 14.24
C LYS A 90 0.93 -8.40 15.40
N LYS A 91 1.66 -9.47 15.09
CA LYS A 91 2.11 -10.44 16.09
C LYS A 91 3.26 -9.91 16.96
N GLU A 92 4.28 -9.34 16.33
CA GLU A 92 5.55 -9.02 16.99
C GLU A 92 5.61 -7.56 17.48
N LYS A 93 4.80 -6.66 16.91
CA LYS A 93 4.72 -5.24 17.34
C LYS A 93 3.38 -4.86 17.99
N GLY A 94 2.38 -5.73 17.96
CA GLY A 94 1.07 -5.49 18.57
C GLY A 94 0.26 -4.37 17.90
N LEU A 95 0.55 -4.05 16.65
CA LEU A 95 -0.05 -2.93 15.92
C LEU A 95 -1.41 -3.31 15.32
N LYS A 96 -2.33 -2.35 15.24
CA LYS A 96 -3.50 -2.46 14.37
C LYS A 96 -3.08 -2.25 12.92
N ILE A 97 -3.61 -3.05 12.01
CA ILE A 97 -3.24 -2.97 10.60
C ILE A 97 -4.36 -2.35 9.77
N ARG A 98 -4.06 -1.27 9.04
CA ARG A 98 -4.96 -0.68 8.05
C ARG A 98 -4.42 -0.91 6.64
N LEU A 99 -5.29 -1.32 5.73
CA LEU A 99 -5.00 -1.37 4.30
C LEU A 99 -5.71 -0.20 3.60
N ASN A 100 -4.95 0.66 2.94
CA ASN A 100 -5.50 1.60 1.96
C ASN A 100 -5.41 0.96 0.57
N THR A 101 -6.54 0.85 -0.12
CA THR A 101 -6.61 0.16 -1.43
C THR A 101 -7.53 0.88 -2.40
N ASN A 102 -7.26 0.69 -3.70
CA ASN A 102 -8.18 1.05 -4.77
C ASN A 102 -9.36 0.07 -4.92
N GLY A 103 -9.36 -1.05 -4.18
CA GLY A 103 -10.45 -2.03 -4.14
C GLY A 103 -10.43 -3.09 -5.24
N GLN A 104 -9.40 -3.14 -6.09
CA GLN A 104 -9.29 -4.12 -7.19
C GLN A 104 -8.38 -5.31 -6.86
N GLY A 105 -8.07 -5.55 -5.59
CA GLY A 105 -7.12 -6.58 -5.17
C GLY A 105 -7.46 -8.01 -5.61
N SER A 106 -8.74 -8.43 -5.51
CA SER A 106 -9.14 -9.77 -5.98
C SER A 106 -8.97 -9.93 -7.50
N ALA A 107 -9.25 -8.87 -8.25
CA ALA A 107 -9.07 -8.88 -9.71
C ALA A 107 -7.58 -8.91 -10.10
N GLU A 108 -6.73 -8.21 -9.34
CA GLU A 108 -5.27 -8.23 -9.52
C GLU A 108 -4.69 -9.62 -9.30
N ASN A 109 -5.16 -10.33 -8.27
CA ASN A 109 -4.64 -11.63 -7.86
C ASN A 109 -5.38 -12.82 -8.48
N GLY A 110 -6.40 -12.57 -9.30
CA GLY A 110 -7.17 -13.62 -10.00
C GLY A 110 -8.03 -14.52 -9.11
N ARG A 111 -8.25 -14.15 -7.85
CA ARG A 111 -8.98 -14.94 -6.83
C ARG A 111 -9.54 -14.04 -5.74
N ASP A 112 -10.47 -14.55 -4.93
CA ASP A 112 -10.90 -13.84 -3.73
C ASP A 112 -9.78 -13.80 -2.68
N ILE A 113 -9.41 -12.59 -2.26
CA ILE A 113 -8.33 -12.34 -1.28
C ILE A 113 -8.87 -11.95 0.09
N VAL A 114 -10.19 -11.68 0.21
CA VAL A 114 -10.79 -11.20 1.47
C VAL A 114 -10.56 -12.17 2.64
N PRO A 115 -10.70 -13.51 2.49
CA PRO A 115 -10.44 -14.45 3.59
C PRO A 115 -9.00 -14.46 4.10
N GLU A 116 -8.03 -14.06 3.28
CA GLU A 116 -6.62 -13.93 3.69
C GLU A 116 -6.38 -12.60 4.38
N LEU A 117 -6.88 -11.50 3.79
CA LEU A 117 -6.80 -10.19 4.40
C LEU A 117 -7.45 -10.16 5.79
N SER A 118 -8.61 -10.79 5.98
CA SER A 118 -9.33 -10.78 7.27
C SER A 118 -8.56 -11.42 8.42
N LYS A 119 -7.53 -12.22 8.14
CA LYS A 119 -6.68 -12.82 9.18
C LYS A 119 -5.69 -11.82 9.78
N VAL A 120 -5.31 -10.80 9.02
CA VAL A 120 -4.16 -9.92 9.35
C VAL A 120 -4.47 -8.42 9.28
N ILE A 121 -5.51 -8.02 8.55
CA ILE A 121 -5.93 -6.62 8.38
C ILE A 121 -7.12 -6.32 9.30
N ASP A 122 -6.99 -5.30 10.14
CA ASP A 122 -8.04 -4.87 11.08
C ASP A 122 -9.04 -3.89 10.46
N SER A 123 -8.60 -3.10 9.49
CA SER A 123 -9.46 -2.13 8.80
C SER A 123 -9.01 -1.91 7.37
N VAL A 124 -9.98 -1.60 6.49
CA VAL A 124 -9.72 -1.33 5.07
C VAL A 124 -10.32 0.02 4.70
N SER A 125 -9.51 0.88 4.09
CA SER A 125 -9.95 2.13 3.47
C SER A 125 -9.95 1.95 1.95
N VAL A 126 -11.14 1.98 1.34
CA VAL A 126 -11.31 1.78 -0.10
C VAL A 126 -11.54 3.12 -0.79
N SER A 127 -10.68 3.46 -1.75
CA SER A 127 -10.81 4.69 -2.54
C SER A 127 -11.94 4.60 -3.57
N LEU A 128 -13.16 5.00 -3.19
CA LEU A 128 -14.31 5.04 -4.08
C LEU A 128 -14.45 6.39 -4.81
N ASN A 129 -13.78 6.50 -5.97
CA ASN A 129 -13.64 7.78 -6.68
C ASN A 129 -14.76 8.10 -7.69
N ALA A 130 -15.67 7.17 -7.95
CA ALA A 130 -16.83 7.41 -8.80
C ALA A 130 -18.01 6.53 -8.37
N PRO A 131 -19.24 7.06 -8.34
CA PRO A 131 -20.42 6.30 -7.92
C PRO A 131 -21.00 5.41 -9.04
N SER A 132 -20.46 5.48 -10.27
CA SER A 132 -20.87 4.59 -11.36
C SER A 132 -19.80 4.48 -12.45
N LYS A 133 -19.81 3.37 -13.19
CA LYS A 133 -18.88 3.08 -14.29
C LYS A 133 -18.87 4.17 -15.37
N LYS A 134 -20.03 4.72 -15.73
CA LYS A 134 -20.17 5.81 -16.72
C LYS A 134 -19.56 7.13 -16.24
N ARG A 135 -19.33 7.27 -14.93
CA ARG A 135 -18.80 8.47 -14.26
C ARG A 135 -17.40 8.30 -13.71
N ILE A 136 -16.71 7.19 -14.01
CA ILE A 136 -15.27 7.06 -13.70
C ILE A 136 -14.54 8.17 -14.47
N ARG A 137 -14.30 9.29 -13.80
CA ARG A 137 -13.43 10.37 -14.28
C ARG A 137 -12.09 10.15 -13.60
N GLY A 138 -11.09 9.81 -14.40
CA GLY A 138 -9.72 9.88 -13.93
C GLY A 138 -9.24 8.74 -13.06
N CYS A 139 -9.86 7.55 -13.05
CA CYS A 139 -9.16 6.35 -12.62
C CYS A 139 -9.28 5.22 -13.65
N HIS A 140 -8.19 5.01 -14.40
CA HIS A 140 -8.14 4.08 -15.51
C HIS A 140 -7.35 2.83 -15.10
N LYS A 141 -7.69 1.66 -15.67
CA LYS A 141 -6.82 0.49 -15.54
C LYS A 141 -5.46 0.83 -16.15
N ALA A 142 -4.38 0.49 -15.45
CA ALA A 142 -3.03 0.72 -15.94
C ALA A 142 -2.69 -0.15 -17.19
N TYR A 143 -3.44 -1.25 -17.40
CA TYR A 143 -3.28 -2.14 -18.55
C TYR A 143 -3.90 -1.58 -19.84
N SER A 144 -3.26 -0.58 -20.41
CA SER A 144 -3.38 -0.24 -21.83
C SER A 144 -1.98 -0.04 -22.41
N HIS A 145 -1.39 -1.12 -22.92
CA HIS A 145 -0.31 -1.14 -23.91
C HIS A 145 0.77 -0.04 -23.88
N GLN A 146 1.36 0.28 -22.73
CA GLN A 146 2.65 0.98 -22.71
C GLN A 146 3.57 0.31 -21.71
N ARG A 147 4.68 -0.21 -22.26
CA ARG A 147 5.77 -0.88 -21.57
C ARG A 147 6.35 0.04 -20.49
N PHE A 148 6.77 -0.58 -19.38
CA PHE A 148 7.64 0.01 -18.37
C PHE A 148 8.88 0.63 -19.01
#